data_AF-A0A959WPJ8-F1
#
_entry.id   AF-A0A959WPJ8-F1
#
_cell.length_a   1.000
_cell.length_b   1.000
_cell.length_c   1.000
_cell.angle_alpha   90.00
_cell.angle_beta   90.00
_cell.angle_gamma   90.00
#
_symmetry.space_group_name_H-M   'P 1'
#
loop_
_entity.id
_entity.type
_entity.pdbx_description
1 polymer ?
#
loop_
_entity_poly.entity_id
_entity_poly.type
_entity_poly.pdbx_seq_one_letter_code
_entity_poly.pdbx_strand_id
1 'polypeptide(L)'
;SAFLVLECIRERVKAGATYDEAVAAVRHQSIFTTHTPVPAGHDAFSFHMMEKYFSGYWDELGLSREQFLEIGRHEEPWGTAFNMTVLALKMSGHSNGVSQLHGQVSREMWQKVWNVSSPDEVPISAITNGVHVPTWISPEYDELFRKYLGPNWLQQQDDPALWTRLGEIPDNVLWDTHIKLKQKLLHRMRERARIRWVDGRND
;
A
#
# COMPACT_ATOMS: atom_id res chain seq x y z
N SER A 1 -9.76 -1.73 -0.42
CA SER A 1 -10.51 -2.87 0.15
C SER A 1 -11.17 -2.55 1.49
N ALA A 2 -11.45 -1.28 1.85
CA ALA A 2 -11.98 -0.96 3.18
C ALA A 2 -13.39 -1.51 3.47
N PHE A 3 -14.20 -1.87 2.46
CA PHE A 3 -15.47 -2.55 2.71
C PHE A 3 -15.32 -4.04 3.10
N LEU A 4 -14.15 -4.65 2.90
CA LEU A 4 -13.90 -6.03 3.37
C LEU A 4 -14.03 -6.13 4.89
N VAL A 5 -13.56 -5.12 5.64
CA VAL A 5 -13.69 -5.15 7.10
C VAL A 5 -15.15 -5.08 7.54
N LEU A 6 -16.00 -4.33 6.83
CA LEU A 6 -17.44 -4.31 7.09
C LEU A 6 -18.07 -5.67 6.84
N GLU A 7 -17.68 -6.34 5.77
CA GLU A 7 -18.21 -7.68 5.45
C GLU A 7 -17.79 -8.72 6.49
N CYS A 8 -16.54 -8.71 6.93
CA CYS A 8 -16.07 -9.58 8.01
C CYS A 8 -16.80 -9.33 9.34
N ILE A 9 -17.16 -8.06 9.63
CA ILE A 9 -17.98 -7.69 10.79
C ILE A 9 -19.39 -8.27 10.61
N ARG A 10 -20.01 -8.05 9.45
CA ARG A 10 -21.37 -8.55 9.14
C ARG A 10 -21.48 -10.06 9.29
N GLU A 11 -20.51 -10.83 8.80
CA GLU A 11 -20.49 -12.28 8.94
C GLU A 11 -20.50 -12.71 10.42
N ARG A 12 -19.78 -12.00 11.29
CA ARG A 12 -19.71 -12.28 12.74
C ARG A 12 -20.99 -11.88 13.45
N VAL A 13 -21.57 -10.75 13.10
CA VAL A 13 -22.87 -10.31 13.62
C VAL A 13 -23.96 -11.32 13.25
N LYS A 14 -23.97 -11.79 12.00
CA LYS A 14 -24.88 -12.86 11.56
C LYS A 14 -24.67 -14.20 12.28
N ALA A 15 -23.44 -14.47 12.72
CA ALA A 15 -23.12 -15.63 13.55
C ALA A 15 -23.50 -15.46 15.03
N GLY A 16 -24.04 -14.30 15.42
CA GLY A 16 -24.56 -14.03 16.77
C GLY A 16 -23.67 -13.18 17.66
N ALA A 17 -22.53 -12.67 17.16
CA ALA A 17 -21.72 -11.70 17.90
C ALA A 17 -22.39 -10.33 17.96
N THR A 18 -22.13 -9.56 19.00
CA THR A 18 -22.45 -8.12 19.00
C THR A 18 -21.54 -7.38 18.01
N TYR A 19 -21.97 -6.19 17.59
CA TYR A 19 -21.15 -5.34 16.70
C TYR A 19 -19.76 -5.07 17.28
N ASP A 20 -19.67 -4.75 18.58
CA ASP A 20 -18.40 -4.44 19.23
C ASP A 20 -17.47 -5.65 19.32
N GLU A 21 -18.00 -6.84 19.63
CA GLU A 21 -17.24 -8.10 19.60
C GLU A 21 -16.73 -8.41 18.18
N ALA A 22 -17.59 -8.22 17.17
CA ALA A 22 -17.23 -8.41 15.77
C ALA A 22 -16.13 -7.45 15.32
N VAL A 23 -16.24 -6.16 15.67
CA VAL A 23 -15.20 -5.14 15.40
C VAL A 23 -13.90 -5.50 16.08
N ALA A 24 -13.92 -5.87 17.37
CA ALA A 24 -12.71 -6.25 18.09
C ALA A 24 -12.01 -7.45 17.42
N ALA A 25 -12.79 -8.48 17.05
CA ALA A 25 -12.27 -9.66 16.37
C ALA A 25 -11.67 -9.32 14.98
N VAL A 26 -12.33 -8.47 14.20
CA VAL A 26 -11.84 -8.05 12.88
C VAL A 26 -10.58 -7.19 13.01
N ARG A 27 -10.53 -6.26 13.96
CA ARG A 27 -9.33 -5.45 14.23
C ARG A 27 -8.11 -6.30 14.57
N HIS A 28 -8.30 -7.37 15.35
CA HIS A 28 -7.22 -8.33 15.64
C HIS A 28 -6.67 -9.06 14.41
N GLN A 29 -7.40 -9.05 13.29
CA GLN A 29 -7.06 -9.79 12.06
C GLN A 29 -6.77 -8.85 10.88
N SER A 30 -6.74 -7.53 11.09
CA SER A 30 -6.63 -6.55 10.01
C SER A 30 -5.52 -5.54 10.23
N ILE A 31 -4.80 -5.28 9.14
CA ILE A 31 -3.76 -4.26 9.04
C ILE A 31 -4.09 -3.38 7.83
N PHE A 32 -4.06 -2.07 8.02
CA PHE A 32 -4.24 -1.10 6.95
C PHE A 32 -2.93 -0.42 6.58
N THR A 33 -2.56 -0.52 5.30
CA THR A 33 -1.41 0.22 4.76
C THR A 33 -1.92 1.39 3.93
N THR A 34 -1.50 2.60 4.29
CA THR A 34 -1.75 3.80 3.48
C THR A 34 -0.60 4.05 2.53
N HIS A 35 -0.93 4.32 1.26
CA HIS A 35 0.02 4.65 0.19
C HIS A 35 -0.13 6.09 -0.31
N THR A 36 -1.15 6.81 0.16
CA THR A 36 -1.49 8.14 -0.35
C THR A 36 -0.99 9.20 0.65
N PRO A 37 -0.07 10.09 0.24
CA PRO A 37 0.48 11.13 1.11
C PRO A 37 -0.31 12.44 1.08
N VAL A 38 -1.42 12.51 0.34
CA VAL A 38 -2.18 13.75 0.14
C VAL A 38 -3.69 13.54 0.38
N PRO A 39 -4.38 14.48 1.06
CA PRO A 39 -5.81 14.36 1.36
C PRO A 39 -6.68 14.09 0.13
N ALA A 40 -6.37 14.75 -1.01
CA ALA A 40 -7.13 14.63 -2.25
C ALA A 40 -7.07 13.23 -2.91
N GLY A 41 -6.17 12.35 -2.48
CA GLY A 41 -6.06 10.99 -2.99
C GLY A 41 -6.82 9.95 -2.16
N HIS A 42 -7.61 10.37 -1.17
CA HIS A 42 -8.42 9.48 -0.35
C HIS A 42 -9.88 9.52 -0.80
N ASP A 43 -10.46 8.34 -1.03
CA ASP A 43 -11.85 8.21 -1.43
C ASP A 43 -12.78 8.71 -0.31
N ALA A 44 -13.61 9.70 -0.63
CA ALA A 44 -14.66 10.20 0.23
C ALA A 44 -15.97 10.29 -0.54
N PHE A 45 -17.04 9.78 0.06
CA PHE A 45 -18.36 9.69 -0.55
C PHE A 45 -19.36 10.54 0.23
N SER A 46 -20.28 11.20 -0.47
CA SER A 46 -21.37 11.91 0.21
C SER A 46 -22.22 10.93 1.02
N PHE A 47 -22.78 11.38 2.14
CA PHE A 47 -23.70 10.55 2.92
C PHE A 47 -24.90 10.08 2.11
N HIS A 48 -25.40 10.90 1.19
CA HIS A 48 -26.45 10.47 0.27
C HIS A 48 -26.03 9.28 -0.62
N MET A 49 -24.77 9.27 -1.09
CA MET A 49 -24.26 8.14 -1.86
C MET A 49 -24.14 6.89 -0.98
N MET A 50 -23.64 7.03 0.24
CA MET A 50 -23.59 5.92 1.20
C MET A 50 -24.99 5.38 1.48
N GLU A 51 -25.97 6.24 1.73
CA GLU A 51 -27.36 5.82 1.95
C GLU A 51 -27.92 5.04 0.78
N LYS A 52 -27.73 5.54 -0.44
CA LYS A 52 -28.25 4.90 -1.66
C LYS A 52 -27.76 3.46 -1.82
N TYR A 53 -26.51 3.16 -1.44
CA TYR A 53 -25.90 1.85 -1.66
C TYR A 53 -25.85 0.96 -0.42
N PHE A 54 -25.88 1.53 0.79
CA PHE A 54 -25.78 0.80 2.05
C PHE A 54 -27.10 0.75 2.84
N SER A 55 -28.20 1.26 2.27
CA SER A 55 -29.53 1.10 2.86
C SER A 55 -29.83 -0.38 3.14
N GLY A 56 -30.18 -0.68 4.40
CA GLY A 56 -30.40 -2.05 4.90
C GLY A 56 -29.13 -2.80 5.28
N TYR A 57 -27.96 -2.44 4.73
CA TYR A 57 -26.70 -3.10 5.08
C TYR A 57 -26.25 -2.80 6.51
N TRP A 58 -26.48 -1.57 7.00
CA TRP A 58 -26.14 -1.22 8.38
C TRP A 58 -27.02 -1.97 9.40
N ASP A 59 -28.24 -2.36 9.04
CA ASP A 59 -29.10 -3.19 9.91
C ASP A 59 -28.49 -4.60 10.06
N GLU A 60 -27.87 -5.13 8.99
CA GLU A 60 -27.14 -6.40 9.03
C GLU A 60 -25.86 -6.34 9.88
N LEU A 61 -25.35 -5.13 10.15
CA LEU A 61 -24.26 -4.89 11.10
C LEU A 61 -24.76 -4.65 12.53
N GLY A 62 -26.08 -4.56 12.74
CA GLY A 62 -26.67 -4.17 14.02
C GLY A 62 -26.51 -2.69 14.35
N LEU A 63 -26.38 -1.83 13.34
CA LEU A 63 -26.19 -0.38 13.49
C LEU A 63 -27.38 0.40 12.94
N SER A 64 -27.66 1.56 13.54
CA SER A 64 -28.47 2.60 12.89
C SER A 64 -27.70 3.25 11.73
N ARG A 65 -28.43 3.94 10.85
CA ARG A 65 -27.85 4.77 9.80
C ARG A 65 -26.79 5.73 10.35
N GLU A 66 -27.11 6.44 11.42
CA GLU A 66 -26.23 7.45 12.04
C GLU A 66 -24.96 6.80 12.61
N GLN A 67 -25.11 5.66 13.28
CA GLN A 67 -23.97 4.88 13.79
C GLN A 67 -23.06 4.43 12.64
N PHE A 68 -23.63 3.93 11.55
CA PHE A 68 -22.88 3.54 10.36
C PHE A 68 -22.14 4.72 9.73
N LEU A 69 -22.80 5.87 9.51
CA LEU A 69 -22.13 7.02 8.89
C LEU A 69 -20.99 7.57 9.77
N GLU A 70 -21.13 7.51 11.09
CA GLU A 70 -20.11 7.98 12.04
C GLU A 70 -18.80 7.17 11.98
N ILE A 71 -18.84 5.90 11.56
CA ILE A 71 -17.63 5.07 11.45
C ILE A 71 -16.65 5.60 10.40
N GLY A 72 -17.16 6.25 9.35
CA GLY A 72 -16.36 6.82 8.26
C GLY A 72 -16.40 8.35 8.22
N ARG A 73 -17.10 9.00 9.15
CA ARG A 73 -17.32 10.44 9.11
C ARG A 73 -16.00 11.22 9.16
N HIS A 74 -15.86 12.16 8.22
CA HIS A 74 -14.76 13.10 8.16
C HIS A 74 -15.21 14.43 7.53
N GLU A 75 -14.57 15.53 7.89
CA GLU A 75 -14.81 16.84 7.28
C GLU A 75 -13.89 17.02 6.07
N GLU A 76 -14.47 16.99 4.87
CA GLU A 76 -13.77 17.26 3.61
C GLU A 76 -13.88 18.74 3.22
N PRO A 77 -13.02 19.26 2.32
CA PRO A 77 -13.10 20.65 1.85
C PRO A 77 -14.47 21.05 1.26
N TRP A 78 -15.24 20.07 0.80
CA TRP A 78 -16.56 20.23 0.19
C TRP A 78 -17.72 19.84 1.11
N GLY A 79 -17.44 19.52 2.39
CA GLY A 79 -18.43 19.21 3.42
C GLY A 79 -18.22 17.85 4.08
N THR A 80 -19.05 17.53 5.07
CA THR A 80 -18.99 16.26 5.79
C THR A 80 -19.27 15.08 4.85
N ALA A 81 -18.40 14.07 4.90
CA ALA A 81 -18.44 12.91 4.02
C ALA A 81 -18.08 11.62 4.76
N PHE A 82 -18.33 10.50 4.09
CA PHE A 82 -17.85 9.19 4.50
C PHE A 82 -16.50 8.92 3.83
N ASN A 83 -15.43 9.04 4.61
CA ASN A 83 -14.06 8.85 4.15
C ASN A 83 -13.62 7.39 4.38
N MET A 84 -13.21 6.74 3.29
CA MET A 84 -12.82 5.33 3.29
C MET A 84 -11.55 5.06 4.09
N THR A 85 -10.67 6.05 4.19
CA THR A 85 -9.44 5.95 4.99
C THR A 85 -9.75 6.05 6.46
N VAL A 86 -10.66 6.94 6.87
CA VAL A 86 -11.14 6.98 8.27
C VAL A 86 -11.80 5.66 8.66
N LEU A 87 -12.65 5.10 7.80
CA LEU A 87 -13.20 3.75 8.00
C LEU A 87 -12.08 2.73 8.22
N ALA A 88 -11.09 2.68 7.30
CA ALA A 88 -10.01 1.69 7.38
C ALA A 88 -9.13 1.86 8.63
N LEU A 89 -8.81 3.10 9.01
CA LEU A 89 -8.02 3.43 10.19
C LEU A 89 -8.74 3.04 11.49
N LYS A 90 -10.04 3.35 11.61
CA LYS A 90 -10.84 3.01 12.80
C LYS A 90 -11.09 1.50 12.93
N MET A 91 -11.23 0.79 11.81
CA MET A 91 -11.57 -0.63 11.77
C MET A 91 -10.38 -1.58 11.64
N SER A 92 -9.15 -1.06 11.65
CA SER A 92 -7.94 -1.89 11.66
C SER A 92 -7.29 -1.96 13.04
N GLY A 93 -6.63 -3.08 13.35
CA GLY A 93 -5.84 -3.23 14.57
C GLY A 93 -4.52 -2.47 14.49
N HIS A 94 -3.90 -2.49 13.32
CA HIS A 94 -2.68 -1.74 13.04
C HIS A 94 -2.78 -0.96 11.73
N SER A 95 -2.03 0.14 11.66
CA SER A 95 -1.89 0.93 10.45
C SER A 95 -0.43 1.30 10.21
N ASN A 96 -0.03 1.38 8.94
CA ASN A 96 1.31 1.79 8.56
C ASN A 96 1.34 2.64 7.29
N GLY A 97 2.28 3.59 7.25
CA GLY A 97 2.78 4.19 6.03
C GLY A 97 3.86 3.34 5.37
N VAL A 98 4.22 3.71 4.14
CA VAL A 98 5.11 2.92 3.26
C VAL A 98 6.56 3.42 3.19
N SER A 99 6.87 4.43 4.00
CA SER A 99 8.21 4.96 4.27
C SER A 99 8.19 5.74 5.58
N GLN A 100 9.37 6.05 6.14
CA GLN A 100 9.47 6.83 7.37
C GLN A 100 8.79 8.21 7.25
N LEU A 101 9.10 8.94 6.17
CA LEU A 101 8.48 10.22 5.88
C LEU A 101 6.97 10.08 5.66
N HIS A 102 6.54 9.01 4.97
CA HIS A 102 5.11 8.76 4.75
C HIS A 102 4.36 8.52 6.06
N GLY A 103 4.96 7.79 7.00
CA GLY A 103 4.40 7.58 8.34
C GLY A 103 4.22 8.90 9.07
N GLN A 104 5.23 9.79 9.04
CA GLN A 104 5.13 11.12 9.64
C GLN A 104 3.99 11.94 9.01
N VAL A 105 3.96 12.09 7.68
CA VAL A 105 2.92 12.86 6.98
C VAL A 105 1.53 12.27 7.24
N SER A 106 1.41 10.95 7.31
CA SER A 106 0.13 10.29 7.61
C SER A 106 -0.36 10.60 9.03
N ARG A 107 0.54 10.62 10.02
CA ARG A 107 0.20 10.98 11.40
C ARG A 107 -0.27 12.43 11.53
N GLU A 108 0.41 13.35 10.84
CA GLU A 108 -0.01 14.76 10.78
C GLU A 108 -1.39 14.91 10.13
N MET A 109 -1.62 14.22 9.02
CA MET A 109 -2.89 14.29 8.27
C MET A 109 -4.09 13.78 9.09
N TRP A 110 -3.91 12.65 9.79
CA TRP A 110 -5.01 11.96 10.45
C TRP A 110 -5.11 12.24 11.96
N GLN A 111 -4.35 13.21 12.49
CA GLN A 111 -4.36 13.58 13.90
C GLN A 111 -5.77 13.79 14.47
N LYS A 112 -6.64 14.46 13.71
CA LYS A 112 -8.03 14.75 14.13
C LYS A 112 -8.90 13.51 14.28
N VAL A 113 -8.57 12.40 13.62
CA VAL A 113 -9.32 11.13 13.72
C VAL A 113 -9.22 10.54 15.14
N TRP A 114 -8.09 10.74 15.83
CA TRP A 114 -7.90 10.29 17.21
C TRP A 114 -8.06 11.40 18.25
N ASN A 115 -8.31 12.64 17.82
CA ASN A 115 -8.47 13.80 18.71
C ASN A 115 -7.29 13.96 19.72
N VAL A 116 -6.06 13.75 19.23
CA VAL A 116 -4.82 13.82 20.02
C VAL A 116 -4.10 15.15 19.82
N SER A 117 -3.28 15.54 20.79
CA SER A 117 -2.58 16.84 20.78
C SER A 117 -1.30 16.83 19.94
N SER A 118 -0.66 15.66 19.80
CA SER A 118 0.54 15.47 18.97
C SER A 118 0.33 14.42 17.88
N PRO A 119 0.85 14.62 16.65
CA PRO A 119 0.93 13.57 15.63
C PRO A 119 1.65 12.30 16.11
N ASP A 120 2.55 12.38 17.08
CA ASP A 120 3.27 11.19 17.60
C ASP A 120 2.35 10.23 18.39
N GLU A 121 1.18 10.69 18.82
CA GLU A 121 0.17 9.86 19.49
C GLU A 121 -0.74 9.09 18.51
N VAL A 122 -0.66 9.41 17.21
CA VAL A 122 -1.44 8.73 16.18
C VAL A 122 -0.87 7.34 15.93
N PRO A 123 -1.66 6.25 16.05
CA PRO A 123 -1.18 4.87 15.96
C PRO A 123 -0.94 4.41 14.50
N ILE A 124 -0.18 5.18 13.74
CA ILE A 124 0.28 4.86 12.39
C ILE A 124 1.80 4.69 12.44
N SER A 125 2.26 3.48 12.16
CA SER A 125 3.68 3.15 12.06
C SER A 125 4.23 3.41 10.65
N ALA A 126 5.51 3.10 10.41
CA ALA A 126 6.12 3.16 9.09
C ALA A 126 6.84 1.84 8.77
N ILE A 127 6.50 1.24 7.63
CA ILE A 127 7.20 0.09 7.06
C ILE A 127 7.68 0.51 5.68
N THR A 128 8.99 0.70 5.53
CA THR A 128 9.57 1.12 4.24
C THR A 128 9.41 0.00 3.22
N ASN A 129 8.82 0.32 2.06
CA ASN A 129 8.66 -0.65 0.98
C ASN A 129 10.00 -1.23 0.52
N GLY A 130 9.97 -2.49 0.12
CA GLY A 130 11.06 -3.18 -0.55
C GLY A 130 10.64 -3.69 -1.93
N VAL A 131 11.59 -4.29 -2.63
CA VAL A 131 11.36 -4.98 -3.91
C VAL A 131 11.86 -6.41 -3.81
N HIS A 132 11.26 -7.32 -4.58
CA HIS A 132 11.75 -8.69 -4.69
C HIS A 132 13.00 -8.73 -5.60
N VAL A 133 14.18 -8.64 -4.99
CA VAL A 133 15.47 -8.51 -5.69
C VAL A 133 15.65 -9.49 -6.87
N PRO A 134 15.33 -10.79 -6.76
CA PRO A 134 15.49 -11.72 -7.89
C PRO A 134 14.66 -11.37 -9.13
N THR A 135 13.53 -10.70 -8.95
CA THR A 135 12.69 -10.24 -10.07
C THR A 135 13.24 -8.95 -10.69
N TRP A 136 13.85 -8.09 -9.87
CA TRP A 136 14.27 -6.74 -10.27
C TRP A 136 15.73 -6.64 -10.74
N ILE A 137 16.55 -7.67 -10.48
CA ILE A 137 17.92 -7.75 -10.95
C ILE A 137 17.99 -8.52 -12.28
N SER A 138 18.69 -7.94 -13.26
CA SER A 138 18.96 -8.63 -14.52
C SER A 138 19.97 -9.77 -14.32
N PRO A 139 19.93 -10.84 -15.15
CA PRO A 139 20.94 -11.90 -15.10
C PRO A 139 22.38 -11.42 -15.19
N GLU A 140 22.66 -10.35 -15.95
CA GLU A 140 24.01 -9.79 -16.02
C GLU A 140 24.49 -9.14 -14.71
N TYR A 141 23.60 -8.43 -14.02
CA TYR A 141 23.93 -7.90 -12.68
C TYR A 141 24.00 -9.03 -11.65
N ASP A 142 23.19 -10.08 -11.75
CA ASP A 142 23.33 -11.26 -10.87
C ASP A 142 24.70 -11.93 -11.04
N GLU A 143 25.15 -12.15 -12.28
CA GLU A 143 26.47 -12.70 -12.58
C GLU A 143 27.59 -11.80 -12.02
N LEU A 144 27.46 -10.48 -12.21
CA LEU A 144 28.38 -9.51 -11.68
C LEU A 144 28.43 -9.55 -10.14
N PHE A 145 27.27 -9.56 -9.48
CA PHE A 145 27.20 -9.62 -8.02
C PHE A 145 27.73 -10.95 -7.48
N ARG A 146 27.50 -12.09 -8.15
CA ARG A 146 28.13 -13.36 -7.78
C ARG A 146 29.64 -13.30 -7.81
N LYS A 147 30.21 -12.59 -8.79
CA LYS A 147 31.65 -12.43 -8.94
C LYS A 147 32.26 -11.55 -7.85
N TYR A 148 31.64 -10.41 -7.54
CA TYR A 148 32.22 -9.40 -6.66
C TYR A 148 31.74 -9.47 -5.21
N LEU A 149 30.47 -9.82 -4.99
CA LEU A 149 29.86 -9.95 -3.65
C LEU A 149 29.92 -11.41 -3.15
N GLY A 150 30.02 -12.37 -4.07
CA GLY A 150 30.15 -13.80 -3.78
C GLY A 150 28.90 -14.60 -4.20
N PRO A 151 29.01 -15.94 -4.29
CA PRO A 151 27.95 -16.79 -4.85
C PRO A 151 26.65 -16.77 -4.05
N ASN A 152 26.72 -16.42 -2.76
CA ASN A 152 25.60 -16.38 -1.83
C ASN A 152 25.09 -14.95 -1.56
N TRP A 153 25.42 -13.97 -2.42
CA TRP A 153 25.08 -12.57 -2.21
C TRP A 153 23.57 -12.34 -1.98
N LEU A 154 22.73 -13.11 -2.67
CA LEU A 154 21.28 -12.98 -2.55
C LEU A 154 20.75 -13.43 -1.17
N GLN A 155 21.37 -14.43 -0.57
CA GLN A 155 21.04 -14.91 0.78
C GLN A 155 21.52 -13.93 1.87
N GLN A 156 22.43 -13.04 1.52
CA GLN A 156 23.02 -12.04 2.42
C GLN A 156 22.60 -10.61 2.03
N GLN A 157 21.53 -10.47 1.23
CA GLN A 157 21.10 -9.19 0.67
C GLN A 157 20.67 -8.16 1.72
N ASP A 158 20.39 -8.60 2.94
CA ASP A 158 20.03 -7.78 4.10
C ASP A 158 21.24 -7.31 4.92
N ASP A 159 22.46 -7.79 4.62
CA ASP A 159 23.70 -7.36 5.26
C ASP A 159 24.25 -6.07 4.64
N PRO A 160 24.29 -4.92 5.36
CA PRO A 160 24.87 -3.69 4.84
C PRO A 160 26.35 -3.82 4.48
N ALA A 161 27.11 -4.67 5.17
CA ALA A 161 28.54 -4.85 4.93
C ALA A 161 28.79 -5.46 3.55
N LEU A 162 27.93 -6.38 3.10
CA LEU A 162 27.99 -6.95 1.76
C LEU A 162 27.98 -5.86 0.69
N TRP A 163 27.08 -4.89 0.82
CA TRP A 163 26.89 -3.83 -0.17
C TRP A 163 28.05 -2.85 -0.27
N THR A 164 28.88 -2.72 0.77
CA THR A 164 30.10 -1.88 0.70
C THR A 164 31.08 -2.36 -0.37
N ARG A 165 31.10 -3.67 -0.66
CA ARG A 165 31.96 -4.29 -1.68
C ARG A 165 31.54 -3.94 -3.11
N LEU A 166 30.37 -3.34 -3.32
CA LEU A 166 30.02 -2.79 -4.64
C LEU A 166 31.04 -1.75 -5.11
N GLY A 167 31.69 -1.03 -4.19
CA GLY A 167 32.75 -0.08 -4.52
C GLY A 167 34.02 -0.73 -5.09
N GLU A 168 34.16 -2.05 -5.00
CA GLU A 168 35.29 -2.80 -5.58
C GLU A 168 35.07 -3.13 -7.06
N ILE A 169 33.84 -2.95 -7.57
CA ILE A 169 33.53 -3.22 -8.98
C ILE A 169 34.09 -2.06 -9.82
N PRO A 170 34.98 -2.31 -10.79
CA PRO A 170 35.49 -1.25 -11.65
C PRO A 170 34.37 -0.55 -12.43
N ASP A 171 34.41 0.79 -12.50
CA ASP A 171 33.39 1.61 -13.16
C ASP A 171 33.12 1.18 -14.61
N ASN A 172 34.17 0.80 -15.35
CA ASN A 172 34.02 0.33 -16.72
C ASN A 172 33.21 -0.97 -16.82
N VAL A 173 33.33 -1.87 -15.83
CA VAL A 173 32.56 -3.12 -15.80
C VAL A 173 31.08 -2.85 -15.53
N LEU A 174 30.78 -1.92 -14.61
CA LEU A 174 29.40 -1.47 -14.37
C LEU A 174 28.82 -0.80 -15.63
N TRP A 175 29.61 0.05 -16.28
CA TRP A 175 29.20 0.76 -17.48
C TRP A 175 28.95 -0.18 -18.66
N ASP A 176 29.85 -1.11 -18.93
CA ASP A 176 29.71 -2.10 -20.00
C ASP A 176 28.46 -2.97 -19.80
N THR A 177 28.20 -3.36 -18.54
CA THR A 177 26.97 -4.10 -18.17
C THR A 177 25.72 -3.25 -18.43
N HIS A 178 25.74 -1.97 -18.04
CA HIS A 178 24.65 -1.05 -18.30
C HIS A 178 24.38 -0.85 -19.80
N ILE A 179 25.43 -0.68 -20.62
CA ILE A 179 25.32 -0.54 -22.07
C ILE A 179 24.74 -1.81 -22.70
N LYS A 180 25.16 -2.99 -22.24
CA LYS A 180 24.61 -4.28 -22.68
C LYS A 180 23.09 -4.37 -22.41
N LEU A 181 22.64 -3.95 -21.23
CA LEU A 181 21.21 -3.92 -20.90
C LEU A 181 20.42 -2.91 -21.75
N LYS A 182 21.00 -1.74 -22.05
CA LYS A 182 20.39 -0.78 -22.99
C LYS A 182 20.24 -1.37 -24.40
N GLN A 183 21.27 -2.06 -24.90
CA GLN A 183 21.21 -2.72 -26.21
C GLN A 183 20.12 -3.80 -26.24
N LYS A 184 20.00 -4.61 -25.18
CA LYS A 184 18.92 -5.60 -25.02
C LYS A 184 17.52 -4.95 -25.06
N LEU A 185 17.33 -3.84 -24.34
CA LEU A 185 16.06 -3.11 -24.34
C LEU A 185 15.73 -2.59 -25.75
N LEU A 186 16.67 -1.94 -26.43
CA LEU A 186 16.47 -1.41 -27.79
C LEU A 186 16.12 -2.52 -28.78
N HIS A 187 16.79 -3.67 -28.69
CA HIS A 187 16.47 -4.83 -29.51
C HIS A 187 15.04 -5.33 -29.25
N ARG A 188 14.64 -5.46 -27.97
CA ARG A 188 13.26 -5.85 -27.60
C ARG A 188 12.20 -4.86 -28.10
N MET A 189 12.47 -3.56 -28.01
CA MET A 189 11.56 -2.52 -28.50
C MET A 189 11.38 -2.61 -30.02
N ARG A 190 12.49 -2.74 -30.77
CA ARG A 190 12.46 -2.89 -32.24
C ARG A 190 11.71 -4.15 -32.66
N GLU A 191 11.96 -5.27 -31.99
CA GLU A 191 11.29 -6.53 -32.31
C GLU A 191 9.79 -6.47 -31.99
N ARG A 192 9.41 -5.88 -30.85
CA ARG A 192 8.00 -5.67 -30.50
C ARG A 192 7.30 -4.77 -31.53
N ALA A 193 7.96 -3.70 -31.98
CA ALA A 193 7.41 -2.82 -33.01
C ALA A 193 7.22 -3.55 -34.35
N ARG A 194 8.22 -4.34 -34.76
CA ARG A 194 8.16 -5.17 -35.96
C ARG A 194 6.99 -6.15 -35.93
N ILE A 195 6.82 -6.88 -34.82
CA ILE A 195 5.69 -7.82 -34.64
C ILE A 195 4.35 -7.09 -34.71
N ARG A 196 4.19 -5.95 -34.01
CA ARG A 196 2.94 -5.16 -34.05
C ARG A 196 2.59 -4.68 -35.46
N TRP A 197 3.60 -4.27 -36.23
CA TRP A 197 3.43 -3.85 -37.62
C TRP A 197 2.97 -5.00 -38.52
N VAL A 198 3.58 -6.19 -38.38
CA VAL A 198 3.17 -7.40 -39.11
C VAL A 198 1.74 -7.82 -38.74
N ASP A 199 1.38 -7.70 -37.46
CA ASP A 199 0.05 -8.05 -36.93
C ASP A 199 -1.04 -7.00 -37.23
N GLY A 200 -0.71 -5.90 -37.91
CA GLY A 200 -1.66 -4.81 -38.23
C GLY A 200 -2.15 -4.01 -37.02
N ARG A 201 -1.49 -4.12 -35.87
CA ARG A 201 -1.83 -3.39 -34.63
C ARG A 201 -1.07 -2.06 -34.56
N ASN A 202 -1.39 -1.15 -35.48
CA ASN A 202 -0.78 0.18 -35.58
C ASN A 202 -1.51 1.20 -34.68
N ASP A 203 -1.28 1.09 -33.37
CA ASP A 203 -1.57 2.13 -32.38
C ASP A 203 -0.28 2.55 -31.64
#